data_AF-A0A179G3I8-F1
#
_entry.id   AF-A0A179G3I8-F1
#
_cell.length_a   1.000
_cell.length_b   1.000
_cell.length_c   1.000
_cell.angle_alpha   90.00
_cell.angle_beta   90.00
_cell.angle_gamma   90.00
#
_symmetry.space_group_name_H-M   'P 1'
#
loop_
_entity.id
_entity.type
_entity.pdbx_description
1 polymer ?
#
loop_
_entity_poly.entity_id
_entity_poly.type
_entity_poly.pdbx_seq_one_letter_code
_entity_poly.pdbx_strand_id
1 'polypeptide(L)'
;MRVTSGRGVDVVSNSPSGELLHASWDCVAKYGKTLEFGKRDILESGQLALNPFLGNRTFHEIDLKGLYRDKPDDIQGLITRVIQPCEQGFLKPITPIHFLAATQRADAFCFMKKGQHIGKIVINMPQESAEIKSTLVVQRTSFSNSSTYMMIGGFVGIRRAVAGNMGDENDVKRAVAAAPTPIAGVLQMSMELRDRNILRISFEDWQAATLPKVAGTWNLHNALLDADLDFFILLGSISGAIGHPGQANYASANTFMSSFVQYRHGLGLPCLIS
;
A
#
# COMPACT_ATOMS: atom_id res chain seq x y z
N MET A 1 4.39 34.19 18.27
CA MET A 1 5.11 34.82 19.40
C MET A 1 4.86 36.32 19.59
N ARG A 2 5.05 37.19 18.57
CA ARG A 2 4.87 38.65 18.72
C ARG A 2 3.49 39.07 19.24
N VAL A 3 2.42 38.55 18.64
CA VAL A 3 1.02 38.91 19.01
C VAL A 3 0.58 38.36 20.36
N THR A 4 1.32 37.41 20.92
CA THR A 4 1.06 36.80 22.23
C THR A 4 2.03 37.33 23.29
N SER A 5 2.79 38.40 22.99
CA SER A 5 3.85 38.94 23.86
C SER A 5 4.81 37.88 24.39
N GLY A 6 5.18 36.92 23.52
CA GLY A 6 6.09 35.82 23.89
C GLY A 6 5.45 34.65 24.65
N ARG A 7 4.15 34.68 24.97
CA ARG A 7 3.47 33.57 25.67
C ARG A 7 3.33 32.29 24.84
N GLY A 8 2.99 32.43 23.56
CA GLY A 8 2.57 31.31 22.72
C GLY A 8 1.06 31.07 22.74
N VAL A 9 0.63 29.92 22.23
CA VAL A 9 -0.78 29.51 22.12
C VAL A 9 -1.08 28.24 22.92
N ASP A 10 -2.30 28.11 23.48
CA ASP A 10 -2.64 26.97 24.34
C ASP A 10 -2.84 25.68 23.53
N VAL A 11 -3.30 25.78 22.29
CA VAL A 11 -3.50 24.64 21.40
C VAL A 11 -2.96 24.96 20.02
N VAL A 12 -2.13 24.07 19.47
CA VAL A 12 -1.68 24.08 18.09
C VAL A 12 -2.29 22.90 17.36
N SER A 13 -2.98 23.16 16.25
CA SER A 13 -3.37 22.15 15.27
C SER A 13 -2.33 22.16 14.15
N ASN A 14 -1.48 21.15 14.10
CA ASN A 14 -0.36 21.07 13.17
C ASN A 14 -0.61 20.05 12.05
N SER A 15 -0.09 20.35 10.88
CA SER A 15 -0.08 19.50 9.68
C SER A 15 1.17 19.66 8.81
N PRO A 16 1.95 20.78 8.87
CA PRO A 16 3.25 20.86 8.23
C PRO A 16 4.32 19.96 8.88
N SER A 17 5.31 19.55 8.09
CA SER A 17 6.43 18.69 8.48
C SER A 17 7.76 19.44 8.63
N GLY A 18 8.78 18.81 9.22
CA GLY A 18 10.16 19.31 9.28
C GLY A 18 10.33 20.58 10.12
N GLU A 19 11.08 21.57 9.63
CA GLU A 19 11.34 22.82 10.38
C GLU A 19 10.06 23.54 10.82
N LEU A 20 8.99 23.45 10.03
CA LEU A 20 7.70 24.06 10.36
C LEU A 20 7.01 23.35 11.54
N LEU A 21 7.17 22.03 11.67
CA LEU A 21 6.71 21.29 12.85
C LEU A 21 7.40 21.80 14.12
N HIS A 22 8.73 21.98 14.06
CA HIS A 22 9.52 22.50 15.18
C HIS A 22 9.13 23.93 15.54
N ALA A 23 8.96 24.81 14.55
CA ALA A 23 8.50 26.17 14.77
C ALA A 23 7.09 26.22 15.41
N SER A 24 6.19 25.33 14.97
CA SER A 24 4.87 25.16 15.57
C SER A 24 4.97 24.69 17.03
N TRP A 25 5.86 23.74 17.33
CA TRP A 25 6.08 23.20 18.67
C TRP A 25 6.64 24.24 19.65
N ASP A 26 7.52 25.12 19.17
CA ASP A 26 8.07 26.23 19.96
C ASP A 26 7.00 27.28 20.30
N CYS A 27 5.98 27.44 19.45
CA CYS A 27 4.89 28.39 19.66
C CYS A 27 3.86 27.96 20.72
N VAL A 28 3.93 26.72 21.22
CA VAL A 28 3.00 26.21 22.24
C VAL A 28 3.30 26.88 23.59
N ALA A 29 2.28 27.36 24.31
CA ALA A 29 2.46 27.94 25.63
C ALA A 29 2.78 26.88 26.69
N LYS A 30 3.23 27.31 27.87
CA LYS A 30 3.31 26.43 29.05
C LYS A 30 1.93 25.80 29.31
N TYR A 31 1.88 24.50 29.61
CA TYR A 31 0.66 23.69 29.76
C TYR A 31 -0.17 23.49 28.47
N GLY A 32 0.33 23.96 27.33
CA GLY A 32 -0.35 23.85 26.05
C GLY A 32 -0.28 22.45 25.43
N LYS A 33 -1.03 22.28 24.33
CA LYS A 33 -1.16 21.01 23.61
C LYS A 33 -0.88 21.19 22.12
N THR A 34 -0.20 20.23 21.52
CA THR A 34 -0.15 20.06 20.07
C THR A 34 -1.01 18.89 19.65
N LEU A 35 -1.82 19.10 18.62
CA LEU A 35 -2.60 18.10 17.90
C LEU A 35 -1.97 17.95 16.53
N GLU A 36 -1.27 16.85 16.30
CA GLU A 36 -0.54 16.56 15.07
C GLU A 36 -1.40 15.71 14.13
N PHE A 37 -1.71 16.25 12.96
CA PHE A 37 -2.45 15.54 11.90
C PHE A 37 -1.54 15.08 10.74
N GLY A 38 -0.30 15.59 10.68
CA GLY A 38 0.71 15.20 9.72
C GLY A 38 1.37 13.87 10.11
N LYS A 39 1.54 12.99 9.12
CA LYS A 39 2.18 11.67 9.32
C LYS A 39 3.62 11.57 8.83
N ARG A 40 4.10 12.56 8.06
CA ARG A 40 5.38 12.45 7.35
C ARG A 40 6.54 12.25 8.32
N ASP A 41 6.75 13.18 9.26
CA ASP A 41 7.87 13.08 10.21
C ASP A 41 7.76 11.85 11.10
N ILE A 42 6.55 11.48 11.53
CA ILE A 42 6.34 10.32 12.40
C ILE A 42 6.71 9.02 11.67
N LEU A 43 6.29 8.87 10.41
CA LEU A 43 6.61 7.69 9.58
C LEU A 43 8.08 7.63 9.20
N GLU A 44 8.75 8.77 9.06
CA GLU A 44 10.17 8.87 8.72
C GLU A 44 11.10 8.84 9.93
N SER A 45 10.59 8.54 11.13
CA SER A 45 11.36 8.54 12.39
C SER A 45 12.00 9.89 12.71
N GLY A 46 11.27 10.97 12.43
CA GLY A 46 11.65 12.34 12.73
C GLY A 46 11.91 12.55 14.22
N GLN A 47 12.82 13.46 14.54
CA GLN A 47 13.17 13.79 15.91
C GLN A 47 12.31 14.94 16.42
N LEU A 48 11.90 14.88 17.69
CA LEU A 48 11.18 15.98 18.35
C LEU A 48 12.01 16.50 19.52
N ALA A 49 12.17 17.82 19.59
CA ALA A 49 12.86 18.45 20.71
C ALA A 49 12.08 18.20 22.01
N LEU A 50 12.78 17.65 23.01
CA LEU A 50 12.16 17.33 24.30
C LEU A 50 12.11 18.52 25.27
N ASN A 51 12.93 19.56 25.05
CA ASN A 51 13.00 20.73 25.93
C ASN A 51 11.63 21.41 26.17
N PRO A 52 10.76 21.58 25.16
CA PRO A 52 9.42 22.15 25.37
C PRO A 52 8.54 21.41 26.38
N PHE A 53 8.77 20.11 26.63
CA PHE A 53 8.02 19.36 27.64
C PHE A 53 8.27 19.85 29.06
N LEU A 54 9.40 20.53 29.34
CA LEU A 54 9.65 21.20 30.63
C LEU A 54 8.58 22.25 30.97
N GLY A 55 7.87 22.74 29.96
CA GLY A 55 6.70 23.60 30.13
C GLY A 55 5.41 22.85 30.46
N ASN A 56 5.45 21.57 30.85
CA ASN A 56 4.29 20.68 31.01
C ASN A 56 3.39 20.67 29.75
N ARG A 57 4.03 20.71 28.57
CA ARG A 57 3.32 20.65 27.29
C ARG A 57 2.98 19.20 26.96
N THR A 58 1.95 19.01 26.13
CA THR A 58 1.57 17.68 25.62
C THR A 58 1.56 17.67 24.10
N PHE A 59 1.94 16.54 23.51
CA PHE A 59 1.98 16.33 22.07
C PHE A 59 1.14 15.09 21.75
N HIS A 60 0.12 15.25 20.90
CA HIS A 60 -0.82 14.18 20.55
C HIS A 60 -0.82 13.99 19.03
N GLU A 61 -0.42 12.81 18.57
CA GLU A 61 -0.71 12.37 17.22
C GLU A 61 -2.19 12.01 17.10
N ILE A 62 -2.85 12.48 16.04
CA ILE A 62 -4.24 12.18 15.73
C ILE A 62 -4.33 11.30 14.48
N ASP A 63 -4.37 9.98 14.66
CA ASP A 63 -4.59 9.02 13.58
C ASP A 63 -6.05 8.53 13.51
N LEU A 64 -6.88 9.25 12.77
CA LEU A 64 -8.28 8.84 12.55
C LEU A 64 -8.41 7.53 11.75
N LYS A 65 -7.42 7.19 10.90
CA LYS A 65 -7.47 5.95 10.09
C LYS A 65 -7.17 4.72 10.96
N GLY A 66 -6.19 4.84 11.85
CA GLY A 66 -5.91 3.81 12.87
C GLY A 66 -7.10 3.65 13.81
N LEU A 67 -7.64 4.76 14.32
CA LEU A 67 -8.80 4.73 15.22
C LEU A 67 -10.03 4.07 14.58
N TYR A 68 -10.33 4.34 13.32
CA TYR A 68 -11.42 3.69 12.60
C TYR A 68 -11.24 2.17 12.46
N ARG A 69 -10.00 1.72 12.26
CA ARG A 69 -9.68 0.29 12.13
C ARG A 69 -9.80 -0.44 13.47
N ASP A 70 -9.30 0.18 14.53
CA ASP A 70 -9.08 -0.50 15.81
C ASP A 70 -10.25 -0.30 16.79
N LYS A 71 -10.97 0.83 16.67
CA LYS A 71 -12.10 1.22 17.54
C LYS A 71 -13.23 1.89 16.74
N PRO A 72 -13.95 1.14 15.91
CA PRO A 72 -15.01 1.69 15.05
C PRO A 72 -16.15 2.36 15.84
N ASP A 73 -16.50 1.84 17.02
CA ASP A 73 -17.55 2.39 17.88
C ASP A 73 -17.22 3.81 18.38
N ASP A 74 -15.95 4.07 18.70
CA ASP A 74 -15.47 5.40 19.12
C ASP A 74 -15.62 6.42 17.97
N ILE A 75 -15.33 6.01 16.72
CA ILE A 75 -15.53 6.87 15.54
C ILE A 75 -17.01 7.17 15.33
N GLN A 76 -17.90 6.20 15.49
CA GLN A 76 -19.34 6.44 15.36
C GLN A 76 -19.84 7.45 16.40
N GLY A 77 -19.35 7.33 17.65
CA GLY A 77 -19.62 8.31 18.70
C GLY A 77 -19.10 9.72 18.35
N LEU A 78 -17.89 9.81 17.78
CA LEU A 78 -17.31 11.09 17.34
C LEU A 78 -18.08 11.73 16.19
N ILE A 79 -18.49 10.98 15.18
CA ILE A 79 -19.28 11.48 14.06
C ILE A 79 -20.60 12.07 14.58
N THR A 80 -21.30 11.35 15.46
CA THR A 80 -22.55 11.82 16.08
C THR A 80 -22.35 13.14 16.83
N ARG A 81 -21.24 13.27 17.56
CA ARG A 81 -20.88 14.51 18.29
C ARG A 81 -20.57 15.70 17.37
N VAL A 82 -20.14 15.46 16.14
CA VAL A 82 -19.87 16.51 15.14
C VAL A 82 -21.16 16.92 14.41
N ILE A 83 -22.09 16.00 14.18
CA ILE A 83 -23.36 16.27 13.49
C ILE A 83 -24.22 17.26 14.29
N GLN A 84 -24.35 17.08 15.61
CA GLN A 84 -25.22 17.92 16.43
C GLN A 84 -24.85 19.43 16.36
N PRO A 85 -23.57 19.85 16.50
CA PRO A 85 -23.16 21.24 16.25
C PRO A 85 -23.39 21.73 14.81
N CYS A 86 -23.35 20.86 13.80
CA CYS A 86 -23.69 21.22 12.42
C CYS A 86 -25.18 21.53 12.29
N GLU A 87 -26.05 20.69 12.87
CA GLU A 87 -27.50 20.89 12.88
C GLU A 87 -27.90 22.16 13.65
N GLN A 88 -27.18 22.47 14.72
CA GLN A 88 -27.35 23.69 15.51
C GLN A 88 -26.72 24.94 14.85
N GLY A 89 -26.02 24.78 13.73
CA GLY A 89 -25.40 25.87 12.98
C GLY A 89 -24.11 26.45 13.59
N PHE A 90 -23.57 25.83 14.65
CA PHE A 90 -22.27 26.18 15.24
C PHE A 90 -21.11 25.81 14.31
N LEU A 91 -21.25 24.69 13.59
CA LEU A 91 -20.34 24.29 12.52
C LEU A 91 -21.02 24.54 11.17
N LYS A 92 -20.38 25.37 10.34
CA LYS A 92 -20.83 25.66 8.97
C LYS A 92 -19.93 24.96 7.95
N PRO A 93 -20.44 24.61 6.77
CA PRO A 93 -19.61 24.08 5.69
C PRO A 93 -18.43 25.02 5.40
N ILE A 94 -17.26 24.43 5.15
CA ILE A 94 -16.07 25.18 4.74
C ILE A 94 -16.34 25.80 3.37
N THR A 95 -16.11 27.11 3.25
CA THR A 95 -16.29 27.86 2.00
C THR A 95 -14.95 28.47 1.54
N PRO A 96 -14.71 28.58 0.22
CA PRO A 96 -15.57 28.13 -0.88
C PRO A 96 -15.57 26.60 -1.04
N ILE A 97 -16.63 26.07 -1.67
CA ILE A 97 -16.69 24.67 -2.13
C ILE A 97 -16.52 24.68 -3.64
N HIS A 98 -15.47 24.02 -4.12
CA HIS A 98 -15.17 23.86 -5.54
C HIS A 98 -15.77 22.55 -6.04
N PHE A 99 -16.88 22.64 -6.77
CA PHE A 99 -17.51 21.48 -7.40
C PHE A 99 -16.85 21.19 -8.75
N LEU A 100 -16.38 19.96 -8.94
CA LEU A 100 -15.80 19.47 -10.20
C LEU A 100 -16.52 18.19 -10.61
N ALA A 101 -16.81 18.02 -11.90
CA ALA A 101 -17.47 16.81 -12.37
C ALA A 101 -16.56 15.58 -12.24
N ALA A 102 -17.12 14.40 -11.98
CA ALA A 102 -16.34 13.14 -11.94
C ALA A 102 -15.58 12.86 -13.25
N THR A 103 -16.08 13.37 -14.38
CA THR A 103 -15.42 13.31 -15.69
C THR A 103 -14.10 14.09 -15.74
N GLN A 104 -13.94 15.09 -14.86
CA GLN A 104 -12.77 15.97 -14.73
C GLN A 104 -11.85 15.56 -13.56
N ARG A 105 -11.90 14.30 -13.11
CA ARG A 105 -11.12 13.81 -11.96
C ARG A 105 -9.61 14.11 -12.03
N ALA A 106 -9.02 14.11 -13.24
CA ALA A 106 -7.62 14.44 -13.43
C ALA A 106 -7.36 15.93 -13.16
N ASP A 107 -8.23 16.81 -13.66
CA ASP A 107 -8.15 18.25 -13.42
C ASP A 107 -8.35 18.58 -11.95
N ALA A 108 -9.27 17.88 -11.26
CA ALA A 108 -9.47 18.02 -9.83
C ALA A 108 -8.22 17.66 -9.01
N PHE A 109 -7.55 16.57 -9.38
CA PHE A 109 -6.29 16.19 -8.76
C PHE A 109 -5.17 17.21 -9.04
N CYS A 110 -5.04 17.67 -10.30
CA CYS A 110 -4.08 18.71 -10.67
C CYS A 110 -4.34 20.04 -9.94
N PHE A 111 -5.60 20.43 -9.79
CA PHE A 111 -6.02 21.62 -9.05
C PHE A 111 -5.66 21.52 -7.57
N MET A 112 -5.94 20.37 -6.93
CA MET A 112 -5.54 20.08 -5.55
C MET A 112 -4.01 20.14 -5.39
N LYS A 113 -3.27 19.47 -6.28
CA LYS A 113 -1.80 19.37 -6.24
C LYS A 113 -1.10 20.72 -6.33
N LYS A 114 -1.67 21.69 -7.05
CA LYS A 114 -1.13 23.06 -7.13
C LYS A 114 -1.14 23.80 -5.78
N GLY A 115 -1.93 23.34 -4.80
CA GLY A 115 -1.97 23.93 -3.46
C GLY A 115 -2.59 25.34 -3.40
N GLN A 116 -3.21 25.79 -4.50
CA GLN A 116 -3.78 27.15 -4.62
C GLN A 116 -5.27 27.22 -4.22
N HIS A 117 -5.88 26.08 -3.88
CA HIS A 117 -7.29 26.04 -3.51
C HIS A 117 -7.50 26.49 -2.07
N ILE A 118 -8.59 27.20 -1.83
CA ILE A 118 -9.08 27.51 -0.49
C ILE A 118 -10.38 26.73 -0.30
N GLY A 119 -10.57 26.15 0.87
CA GLY A 119 -11.78 25.39 1.19
C GLY A 119 -11.78 23.97 0.63
N LYS A 120 -12.94 23.47 0.22
CA LYS A 120 -13.13 22.03 -0.09
C LYS A 120 -13.33 21.80 -1.57
N ILE A 121 -12.60 20.85 -2.15
CA ILE A 121 -12.87 20.33 -3.50
C ILE A 121 -13.84 19.15 -3.36
N VAL A 122 -14.95 19.18 -4.09
CA VAL A 122 -15.98 18.13 -4.09
C VAL A 122 -16.15 17.63 -5.51
N ILE A 123 -16.04 16.31 -5.68
CA ILE A 123 -16.35 15.67 -6.95
C ILE A 123 -17.85 15.41 -7.01
N ASN A 124 -18.52 15.99 -8.01
CA ASN A 124 -19.92 15.70 -8.27
C ASN A 124 -20.03 14.44 -9.12
N MET A 125 -20.73 13.44 -8.58
CA MET A 125 -21.01 12.21 -9.30
C MET A 125 -22.20 12.45 -10.25
N PRO A 126 -22.12 12.02 -11.52
CA PRO A 126 -23.25 12.14 -12.42
C PRO A 126 -24.41 11.27 -11.96
N GLN A 127 -25.63 11.68 -12.27
CA GLN A 127 -26.82 10.89 -11.96
C GLN A 127 -26.87 9.61 -12.81
N GLU A 128 -26.34 9.67 -14.04
CA GLU A 128 -26.23 8.54 -14.94
C GLU A 128 -24.79 8.03 -15.01
N SER A 129 -24.62 6.72 -14.79
CA SER A 129 -23.30 6.08 -14.82
C SER A 129 -22.63 6.13 -16.20
N ALA A 130 -23.41 6.28 -17.28
CA ALA A 130 -22.94 6.33 -18.66
C ALA A 130 -22.08 7.57 -18.97
N GLU A 131 -22.21 8.65 -18.20
CA GLU A 131 -21.40 9.86 -18.37
C GLU A 131 -19.94 9.66 -17.96
N ILE A 132 -19.68 8.70 -17.07
CA ILE A 132 -18.32 8.25 -16.76
C ILE A 132 -17.96 7.23 -17.84
N LYS A 133 -17.09 7.64 -18.78
CA LYS A 133 -16.48 6.71 -19.74
C LYS A 133 -15.67 5.65 -18.98
N SER A 134 -16.34 4.55 -18.65
CA SER A 134 -15.76 3.36 -18.06
C SER A 134 -15.76 2.28 -19.12
N THR A 135 -14.58 1.89 -19.57
CA THR A 135 -14.46 0.68 -20.38
C THR A 135 -14.41 -0.50 -19.42
N LEU A 136 -15.57 -1.08 -19.11
CA LEU A 136 -15.62 -2.42 -18.53
C LEU A 136 -15.11 -3.41 -19.58
N VAL A 137 -13.80 -3.62 -19.62
CA VAL A 137 -13.22 -4.72 -20.37
C VAL A 137 -13.43 -5.98 -19.53
N VAL A 138 -14.60 -6.61 -19.67
CA VAL A 138 -14.78 -7.98 -19.18
C VAL A 138 -14.04 -8.90 -20.16
N GLN A 139 -12.74 -9.05 -20.00
CA GLN A 139 -12.02 -10.13 -20.68
C GLN A 139 -12.42 -11.44 -20.00
N ARG A 140 -13.20 -12.26 -20.69
CA ARG A 140 -13.34 -13.67 -20.30
C ARG A 140 -12.06 -14.38 -20.75
N THR A 141 -11.20 -14.69 -19.80
CA THR A 141 -10.05 -15.57 -20.06
C THR A 141 -10.57 -16.98 -20.30
N SER A 142 -10.23 -17.57 -21.45
CA SER A 142 -10.50 -18.98 -21.76
C SER A 142 -9.18 -19.73 -21.85
N PHE A 143 -9.13 -20.91 -21.24
CA PHE A 143 -7.97 -21.79 -21.35
C PHE A 143 -8.08 -22.64 -22.61
N SER A 144 -6.99 -22.73 -23.38
CA SER A 144 -6.91 -23.63 -24.52
C SER A 144 -6.82 -25.08 -24.07
N ASN A 145 -7.52 -25.97 -24.78
CA ASN A 145 -7.38 -27.42 -24.56
C ASN A 145 -6.10 -28.00 -25.18
N SER A 146 -5.35 -27.23 -25.96
CA SER A 146 -4.09 -27.65 -26.61
C SER A 146 -2.83 -27.22 -25.86
N SER A 147 -2.96 -26.47 -24.77
CA SER A 147 -1.83 -25.89 -24.04
C SER A 147 -1.75 -26.40 -22.61
N THR A 148 -0.55 -26.40 -22.05
CA THR A 148 -0.33 -26.75 -20.64
C THR A 148 -0.26 -25.48 -19.80
N TYR A 149 -0.88 -25.51 -18.62
CA TYR A 149 -0.83 -24.43 -17.64
C TYR A 149 -0.17 -24.93 -16.37
N MET A 150 0.90 -24.27 -15.94
CA MET A 150 1.72 -24.71 -14.82
C MET A 150 1.32 -23.95 -13.55
N MET A 151 0.97 -24.69 -12.50
CA MET A 151 0.68 -24.15 -11.17
C MET A 151 1.73 -24.66 -10.19
N ILE A 152 2.41 -23.75 -9.49
CA ILE A 152 3.45 -24.08 -8.52
C ILE A 152 2.92 -23.84 -7.12
N GLY A 153 2.98 -24.84 -6.23
CA GLY A 153 2.49 -24.74 -4.85
C GLY A 153 0.99 -24.99 -4.66
N GLY A 154 0.28 -25.44 -5.69
CA GLY A 154 -1.15 -25.80 -5.62
C GLY A 154 -1.40 -27.31 -5.57
N PHE A 155 -2.54 -27.73 -4.99
CA PHE A 155 -2.94 -29.14 -4.87
C PHE A 155 -4.31 -29.49 -5.48
N VAL A 156 -4.99 -28.54 -6.14
CA VAL A 156 -6.39 -28.72 -6.56
C VAL A 156 -6.52 -28.76 -8.09
N GLY A 157 -7.28 -29.72 -8.63
CA GLY A 157 -7.67 -29.76 -10.05
C GLY A 157 -6.58 -30.21 -11.03
N ILE A 158 -5.54 -30.88 -10.54
CA ILE A 158 -4.31 -31.15 -11.30
C ILE A 158 -4.44 -32.44 -12.13
N ARG A 159 -4.12 -32.38 -13.42
CA ARG A 159 -4.00 -33.57 -14.30
C ARG A 159 -2.66 -34.30 -14.15
N ARG A 160 -1.58 -33.60 -13.79
CA ARG A 160 -0.23 -34.14 -13.61
C ARG A 160 0.55 -33.36 -12.56
N ALA A 161 1.20 -34.06 -11.63
CA ALA A 161 2.04 -33.47 -10.61
C ALA A 161 3.51 -33.85 -10.80
N VAL A 162 4.41 -32.90 -10.58
CA VAL A 162 5.87 -33.12 -10.54
C VAL A 162 6.36 -32.60 -9.19
N ALA A 163 6.89 -33.50 -8.37
CA ALA A 163 7.52 -33.12 -7.11
C ALA A 163 8.92 -32.55 -7.38
N GLY A 164 9.26 -31.45 -6.73
CA GLY A 164 10.56 -30.80 -6.83
C GLY A 164 10.65 -29.52 -6.00
N ASN A 165 11.86 -29.03 -5.81
CA ASN A 165 12.17 -27.75 -5.18
C ASN A 165 12.37 -26.69 -6.26
N MET A 166 11.51 -25.69 -6.31
CA MET A 166 11.65 -24.63 -7.32
C MET A 166 12.86 -23.71 -7.13
N GLY A 167 13.46 -23.70 -5.94
CA GLY A 167 14.75 -23.06 -5.71
C GLY A 167 15.89 -23.74 -6.47
N ASP A 168 15.71 -25.00 -6.89
CA ASP A 168 16.62 -25.75 -7.74
C ASP A 168 16.21 -25.61 -9.22
N GLU A 169 17.12 -25.07 -10.03
CA GLU A 169 16.92 -24.86 -11.45
C GLU A 169 16.65 -26.18 -12.21
N ASN A 170 17.29 -27.28 -11.81
CA ASN A 170 17.13 -28.58 -12.47
C ASN A 170 15.73 -29.15 -12.26
N ASP A 171 15.16 -28.95 -11.08
CA ASP A 171 13.80 -29.37 -10.78
C ASP A 171 12.78 -28.56 -11.57
N VAL A 172 13.00 -27.25 -11.74
CA VAL A 172 12.17 -26.39 -12.60
C VAL A 172 12.25 -26.85 -14.06
N LYS A 173 13.45 -27.08 -14.58
CA LYS A 173 13.65 -27.58 -15.96
C LYS A 173 12.98 -28.94 -16.18
N ARG A 174 13.09 -29.85 -15.21
CA ARG A 174 12.43 -31.17 -15.23
C ARG A 174 10.91 -31.04 -15.24
N ALA A 175 10.35 -30.12 -14.45
CA ALA A 175 8.91 -29.86 -14.42
C ALA A 175 8.41 -29.26 -15.74
N VAL A 176 9.15 -28.31 -16.33
CA VAL A 176 8.84 -27.74 -17.65
C VAL A 176 8.90 -28.80 -18.75
N ALA A 177 9.93 -29.64 -18.76
CA ALA A 177 10.08 -30.73 -19.74
C ALA A 177 9.02 -31.83 -19.61
N ALA A 178 8.36 -31.97 -18.45
CA ALA A 178 7.30 -32.93 -18.24
C ALA A 178 5.93 -32.48 -18.79
N ALA A 179 5.81 -31.23 -19.28
CA ALA A 179 4.60 -30.72 -19.89
C ALA A 179 4.27 -31.49 -21.19
N PRO A 180 3.04 -32.01 -21.36
CA PRO A 180 2.67 -32.79 -22.54
C PRO A 180 2.50 -31.94 -23.80
N THR A 181 2.26 -30.64 -23.64
CA THR A 181 2.11 -29.66 -24.71
C THR A 181 2.84 -28.36 -24.32
N PRO A 182 3.06 -27.41 -25.25
CA PRO A 182 3.66 -26.13 -24.92
C PRO A 182 2.96 -25.45 -23.75
N ILE A 183 3.76 -24.91 -22.83
CA ILE A 183 3.25 -24.17 -21.67
C ILE A 183 2.81 -22.80 -22.18
N ALA A 184 1.54 -22.46 -21.96
CA ALA A 184 0.97 -21.16 -22.33
C ALA A 184 0.71 -20.27 -21.10
N GLY A 185 0.84 -20.79 -19.88
CA GLY A 185 0.69 -19.93 -18.71
C GLY A 185 1.26 -20.51 -17.42
N VAL A 186 1.68 -19.61 -16.55
CA VAL A 186 2.30 -19.93 -15.26
C VAL A 186 1.57 -19.21 -14.14
N LEU A 187 1.27 -19.95 -13.08
CA LEU A 187 0.80 -19.42 -11.81
C LEU A 187 1.75 -19.85 -10.70
N GLN A 188 2.54 -18.90 -10.22
CA GLN A 188 3.49 -19.09 -9.15
C GLN A 188 2.80 -18.77 -7.80
N MET A 189 2.54 -19.80 -7.00
CA MET A 189 1.89 -19.70 -5.69
C MET A 189 2.72 -20.26 -4.53
N SER A 190 3.96 -20.67 -4.78
CA SER A 190 4.81 -21.23 -3.73
C SER A 190 5.08 -20.23 -2.63
N MET A 191 5.03 -20.72 -1.41
CA MET A 191 5.27 -19.93 -0.24
C MET A 191 5.79 -20.83 0.88
N GLU A 192 6.75 -20.31 1.63
CA GLU A 192 7.03 -20.75 2.98
C GLU A 192 7.04 -19.52 3.88
N LEU A 193 6.37 -19.60 5.03
CA LEU A 193 6.33 -18.50 6.01
C LEU A 193 7.22 -18.84 7.19
N ARG A 194 8.12 -17.91 7.52
CA ARG A 194 9.04 -17.98 8.67
C ARG A 194 9.09 -16.64 9.37
N ASP A 195 7.97 -16.28 10.00
CA ASP A 195 7.80 -14.98 10.61
C ASP A 195 8.62 -14.88 11.92
N ARG A 196 9.53 -13.91 11.94
CA ARG A 196 10.45 -13.65 13.05
C ARG A 196 10.70 -12.16 13.18
N ASN A 197 10.89 -11.71 14.43
CA ASN A 197 11.41 -10.37 14.67
C ASN A 197 12.76 -10.20 13.94
N ILE A 198 12.99 -9.04 13.32
CA ILE A 198 14.20 -8.78 12.52
C ILE A 198 15.49 -9.03 13.30
N LEU A 199 15.50 -8.81 14.62
CA LEU A 199 16.67 -9.04 15.47
C LEU A 199 16.93 -10.52 15.79
N ARG A 200 15.98 -11.41 15.46
CA ARG A 200 16.02 -12.85 15.76
C ARG A 200 15.84 -13.73 14.52
N ILE A 201 15.77 -13.14 13.33
CA ILE A 201 15.64 -13.91 12.11
C ILE A 201 16.95 -14.62 11.81
N SER A 202 16.90 -15.95 11.68
CA SER A 202 18.08 -16.71 11.23
C SER A 202 18.24 -16.61 9.72
N PHE A 203 19.43 -16.94 9.22
CA PHE A 203 19.65 -17.04 7.77
C PHE A 203 18.78 -18.13 7.13
N GLU A 204 18.53 -19.22 7.85
CA GLU A 204 17.63 -20.28 7.41
C GLU A 204 16.17 -19.78 7.29
N ASP A 205 15.67 -19.05 8.29
CA ASP A 205 14.34 -18.42 8.23
C ASP A 205 14.22 -17.44 7.06
N TRP A 206 15.29 -16.71 6.75
CA TRP A 206 15.36 -15.81 5.61
C TRP A 206 15.31 -16.59 4.29
N GLN A 207 16.17 -17.61 4.14
CA GLN A 207 16.24 -18.42 2.92
C GLN A 207 14.94 -19.15 2.65
N ALA A 208 14.34 -19.77 3.67
CA ALA A 208 13.06 -20.46 3.55
C ALA A 208 11.96 -19.57 2.93
N ALA A 209 11.82 -18.33 3.41
CA ALA A 209 10.79 -17.42 2.89
C ALA A 209 11.14 -16.81 1.51
N THR A 210 12.42 -16.61 1.21
CA THR A 210 12.87 -15.93 -0.01
C THR A 210 13.09 -16.85 -1.20
N LEU A 211 13.65 -18.05 -1.00
CA LEU A 211 13.97 -19.01 -2.07
C LEU A 211 12.79 -19.31 -3.02
N PRO A 212 11.59 -19.69 -2.53
CA PRO A 212 10.48 -20.02 -3.44
C PRO A 212 10.05 -18.80 -4.26
N LYS A 213 10.04 -17.60 -3.69
CA LYS A 213 9.54 -16.40 -4.38
C LYS A 213 10.60 -15.71 -5.25
N VAL A 214 11.87 -15.73 -4.84
CA VAL A 214 12.96 -15.03 -5.52
C VAL A 214 13.65 -15.96 -6.51
N ALA A 215 14.42 -16.92 -5.99
CA ALA A 215 15.21 -17.84 -6.81
C ALA A 215 14.30 -18.66 -7.73
N GLY A 216 13.19 -19.18 -7.23
CA GLY A 216 12.34 -20.00 -8.08
C GLY A 216 11.49 -19.22 -9.09
N THR A 217 11.20 -17.93 -8.86
CA THR A 217 10.66 -17.05 -9.93
C THR A 217 11.70 -16.83 -11.02
N TRP A 218 12.96 -16.63 -10.64
CA TRP A 218 14.07 -16.47 -11.58
C TRP A 218 14.32 -17.75 -12.40
N ASN A 219 14.27 -18.92 -11.76
CA ASN A 219 14.40 -20.21 -12.41
C ASN A 219 13.27 -20.44 -13.42
N LEU A 220 12.01 -20.14 -13.04
CA LEU A 220 10.86 -20.21 -13.95
C LEU A 220 11.01 -19.25 -15.14
N HIS A 221 11.53 -18.05 -14.91
CA HIS A 221 11.79 -17.10 -15.99
C HIS A 221 12.78 -17.65 -17.00
N ASN A 222 13.92 -18.16 -16.54
CA ASN A 222 14.97 -18.69 -17.43
C ASN A 222 14.50 -19.95 -18.17
N ALA A 223 13.76 -20.83 -17.49
CA ALA A 223 13.26 -22.07 -18.11
C ALA A 223 12.15 -21.83 -19.16
N LEU A 224 11.51 -20.65 -19.13
CA LEU A 224 10.39 -20.28 -20.01
C LEU A 224 10.66 -18.97 -20.76
N LEU A 225 11.94 -18.68 -21.03
CA LEU A 225 12.32 -17.45 -21.72
C LEU A 225 11.82 -17.45 -23.18
N ASP A 226 11.92 -18.60 -23.83
CA ASP A 226 11.52 -18.81 -25.23
C ASP A 226 10.07 -19.33 -25.38
N ALA A 227 9.34 -19.46 -24.27
CA ALA A 227 7.95 -19.92 -24.29
C ALA A 227 6.99 -18.78 -24.65
N ASP A 228 6.08 -19.04 -25.59
CA ASP A 228 5.00 -18.12 -25.95
C ASP A 228 3.88 -18.21 -24.89
N LEU A 229 4.02 -17.41 -23.84
CA LEU A 229 3.08 -17.39 -22.71
C LEU A 229 1.98 -16.37 -22.94
N ASP A 230 0.74 -16.75 -22.62
CA ASP A 230 -0.40 -15.85 -22.48
C ASP A 230 -0.29 -15.05 -21.16
N PHE A 231 0.19 -15.70 -20.08
CA PHE A 231 0.32 -15.07 -18.77
C PHE A 231 1.44 -15.69 -17.91
N PHE A 232 2.00 -14.85 -17.04
CA PHE A 232 2.93 -15.25 -15.99
C PHE A 232 2.55 -14.56 -14.68
N ILE A 233 1.79 -15.24 -13.84
CA ILE A 233 1.18 -14.66 -12.64
C ILE A 233 1.98 -15.06 -11.41
N LEU A 234 2.34 -14.05 -10.62
CA LEU A 234 3.02 -14.16 -9.34
C LEU A 234 2.03 -13.83 -8.23
N LEU A 235 1.82 -14.73 -7.27
CA LEU A 235 1.05 -14.37 -6.08
C LEU A 235 1.95 -13.60 -5.10
N GLY A 236 1.68 -12.31 -4.98
CA GLY A 236 2.34 -11.38 -4.08
C GLY A 236 1.65 -11.27 -2.72
N SER A 237 1.90 -10.15 -2.04
CA SER A 237 1.22 -9.77 -0.80
C SER A 237 1.35 -8.27 -0.57
N ILE A 238 0.33 -7.67 0.05
CA ILE A 238 0.36 -6.27 0.49
C ILE A 238 1.52 -5.99 1.46
N SER A 239 2.01 -7.01 2.18
CA SER A 239 3.16 -6.90 3.09
C SER A 239 4.44 -6.41 2.39
N GLY A 240 4.60 -6.67 1.09
CA GLY A 240 5.72 -6.15 0.29
C GLY A 240 5.66 -4.65 -0.01
N ALA A 241 4.50 -4.02 0.20
CA ALA A 241 4.29 -2.59 -0.05
C ALA A 241 4.22 -1.75 1.23
N ILE A 242 3.53 -2.25 2.26
CA ILE A 242 3.31 -1.51 3.52
C ILE A 242 4.11 -2.05 4.71
N GLY A 243 4.77 -3.20 4.54
CA GLY A 243 5.43 -3.92 5.63
C GLY A 243 4.46 -4.58 6.60
N HIS A 244 4.92 -5.63 7.29
CA HIS A 244 4.21 -6.21 8.42
C HIS A 244 5.24 -6.59 9.51
N PRO A 245 5.03 -6.20 10.79
CA PRO A 245 5.94 -6.55 11.87
C PRO A 245 6.18 -8.06 11.93
N GLY A 246 7.44 -8.49 11.94
CA GLY A 246 7.82 -9.91 11.97
C GLY A 246 7.91 -10.60 10.60
N GLN A 247 7.61 -9.91 9.50
CA GLN A 247 7.60 -10.48 8.15
C GLN A 247 8.67 -9.87 7.23
N ALA A 248 9.82 -9.46 7.76
CA ALA A 248 10.84 -8.76 6.95
C ALA A 248 11.37 -9.60 5.77
N ASN A 249 11.58 -10.90 5.96
CA ASN A 249 11.94 -11.86 4.92
C ASN A 249 10.83 -12.07 3.87
N TYR A 250 9.58 -12.17 4.33
CA TYR A 250 8.45 -12.36 3.43
C TYR A 250 8.14 -11.09 2.63
N ALA A 251 8.19 -9.92 3.26
CA ALA A 251 8.03 -8.63 2.61
C ALA A 251 9.10 -8.41 1.55
N SER A 252 10.38 -8.68 1.86
CA SER A 252 11.48 -8.52 0.90
C SER A 252 11.31 -9.41 -0.35
N ALA A 253 10.85 -10.65 -0.17
CA ALA A 253 10.56 -11.55 -1.28
C ALA A 253 9.43 -11.03 -2.19
N ASN A 254 8.36 -10.46 -1.62
CA ASN A 254 7.27 -9.89 -2.39
C ASN A 254 7.68 -8.57 -3.08
N THR A 255 8.54 -7.77 -2.46
CA THR A 255 9.14 -6.58 -3.11
C THR A 255 9.98 -6.98 -4.32
N PHE A 256 10.78 -8.04 -4.23
CA PHE A 256 11.51 -8.58 -5.39
C PHE A 256 10.54 -8.95 -6.53
N MET A 257 9.47 -9.69 -6.25
CA MET A 257 8.49 -10.08 -7.28
C MET A 257 7.84 -8.86 -7.93
N SER A 258 7.58 -7.80 -7.16
CA SER A 258 7.02 -6.54 -7.68
C SER A 258 7.98 -5.86 -8.67
N SER A 259 9.27 -5.79 -8.33
CA SER A 259 10.31 -5.28 -9.24
C SER A 259 10.55 -6.22 -10.44
N PHE A 260 10.42 -7.52 -10.23
CA PHE A 260 10.59 -8.52 -11.29
C PHE A 260 9.52 -8.39 -12.38
N VAL A 261 8.28 -8.02 -12.04
CA VAL A 261 7.24 -7.71 -13.05
C VAL A 261 7.72 -6.61 -13.99
N GLN A 262 8.29 -5.52 -13.44
CA GLN A 262 8.81 -4.41 -14.24
C GLN A 262 9.97 -4.86 -15.15
N TYR A 263 10.88 -5.68 -14.62
CA TYR A 263 11.97 -6.26 -15.39
C TYR A 263 11.45 -7.12 -16.56
N ARG A 264 10.51 -8.04 -16.30
CA ARG A 264 9.97 -8.94 -17.33
C ARG A 264 9.15 -8.19 -18.38
N HIS A 265 8.42 -7.14 -17.99
CA HIS A 265 7.79 -6.20 -18.95
C HIS A 265 8.80 -5.47 -19.81
N GLY A 266 9.97 -5.09 -19.27
CA GLY A 266 11.06 -4.49 -20.02
C GLY A 266 11.61 -5.38 -21.14
N LEU A 267 11.40 -6.70 -21.04
CA LEU A 267 11.71 -7.68 -22.08
C LEU A 267 10.56 -7.92 -23.06
N GLY A 268 9.43 -7.21 -22.91
CA GLY A 268 8.21 -7.45 -23.68
C GLY A 268 7.46 -8.73 -23.32
N LEU A 269 7.83 -9.38 -22.21
CA LEU A 269 7.24 -10.64 -21.77
C LEU A 269 6.07 -10.39 -20.80
N PRO A 270 5.02 -11.24 -20.81
CA PRO A 270 3.89 -11.10 -19.90
C PRO A 270 4.35 -11.36 -18.46
N CYS A 271 3.85 -10.55 -17.54
CA CYS A 271 3.99 -10.77 -16.11
C CYS A 271 2.93 -9.98 -15.33
N LEU A 272 2.40 -10.55 -14.25
CA LEU A 272 1.50 -9.87 -13.33
C LEU A 272 1.83 -10.32 -11.92
N ILE A 273 1.78 -9.39 -10.97
CA ILE A 273 1.74 -9.73 -9.54
C ILE A 273 0.33 -9.45 -9.01
N SER A 274 -0.25 -10.43 -8.30
CA SER A 274 -1.55 -10.33 -7.67
C SER A 274 -1.44 -10.17 -6.15
#